data_AF-A0A4V1SHX6-F1
#
_entry.id   AF-A0A4V1SHX6-F1
#
_cell.length_a   1.000
_cell.length_b   1.000
_cell.length_c   1.000
_cell.angle_alpha   90.00
_cell.angle_beta   90.00
_cell.angle_gamma   90.00
#
_symmetry.space_group_name_H-M   'P 1'
#
loop_
_entity.id
_entity.type
_entity.pdbx_description
1 polymer ?
#
loop_
_entity_poly.entity_id
_entity_poly.type
_entity_poly.pdbx_seq_one_letter_code
_entity_poly.pdbx_strand_id
1 'polypeptide(L)'
;MAVLLERHTAISAELFQAGETLYVFQSRYPASLRASRLRQSVAGRQLREKHALLPVSEGAIALDDDMLLVRALETTWEPDFFDRLVEDVATEEDHLIALVAPASKNILCPYDGGMDVFVHSMPPSALNLRFANWMPR
;
A
#
# COMPACT_ATOMS: atom_id res chain seq x y z
N MET A 1 -9.12 1.63 18.22
CA MET A 1 -9.48 1.16 16.87
C MET A 1 -10.12 2.26 16.02
N ALA A 2 -11.28 2.84 16.39
CA ALA A 2 -11.97 3.84 15.56
C ALA A 2 -11.10 5.06 15.16
N VAL A 3 -10.35 5.65 16.11
CA VAL A 3 -9.44 6.79 15.82
C VAL A 3 -8.25 6.37 14.93
N LEU A 4 -7.77 5.14 15.05
CA LEU A 4 -6.67 4.65 14.24
C LEU A 4 -7.13 4.46 12.78
N LEU A 5 -8.31 3.85 12.61
CA LEU A 5 -8.97 3.69 11.31
C LEU A 5 -9.20 5.04 10.64
N GLU A 6 -9.78 6.00 11.35
CA GLU A 6 -10.00 7.36 10.85
C GLU A 6 -8.71 8.02 10.34
N ARG A 7 -7.60 7.89 11.08
CA ARG A 7 -6.30 8.45 10.66
C ARG A 7 -5.77 7.81 9.39
N HIS A 8 -5.82 6.49 9.32
CA HIS A 8 -5.41 5.75 8.13
C HIS A 8 -6.24 6.15 6.91
N THR A 9 -7.56 6.25 7.07
CA THR A 9 -8.47 6.59 5.98
C THR A 9 -8.26 8.04 5.51
N ALA A 10 -8.04 8.97 6.44
CA ALA A 10 -7.79 10.37 6.10
C ALA A 10 -6.45 10.58 5.38
N ILE A 11 -5.37 9.92 5.82
CA ILE A 11 -4.06 10.04 5.17
C ILE A 11 -4.11 9.37 3.79
N SER A 12 -4.66 8.16 3.68
CA SER A 12 -4.75 7.46 2.40
C SER A 12 -5.59 8.20 1.35
N ALA A 13 -6.69 8.84 1.76
CA ALA A 13 -7.50 9.70 0.89
C ALA A 13 -6.76 10.95 0.39
N GLU A 14 -5.70 11.37 1.09
CA GLU A 14 -4.82 12.44 0.63
C GLU A 14 -3.75 11.93 -0.37
N LEU A 15 -3.36 10.66 -0.25
CA LEU A 15 -2.32 10.06 -1.07
C LEU A 15 -2.86 9.50 -2.39
N PHE A 16 -4.10 9.03 -2.41
CA PHE A 16 -4.67 8.26 -3.53
C PHE A 16 -5.99 8.85 -4.02
N GLN A 17 -6.18 8.85 -5.34
CA GLN A 17 -7.42 9.30 -5.95
C GLN A 17 -8.41 8.15 -6.12
N ALA A 18 -9.72 8.43 -6.00
CA ALA A 18 -10.77 7.49 -6.36
C ALA A 18 -10.59 7.03 -7.81
N GLY A 19 -10.62 5.72 -8.06
CA GLY A 19 -10.39 5.18 -9.40
C GLY A 19 -8.91 4.94 -9.75
N GLU A 20 -7.95 5.38 -8.93
CA GLU A 20 -6.53 5.16 -9.17
C GLU A 20 -6.17 3.67 -9.02
N THR A 21 -5.32 3.17 -9.91
CA THR A 21 -4.75 1.83 -9.80
C THR A 21 -3.72 1.79 -8.68
N LEU A 22 -3.90 0.85 -7.75
CA LEU A 22 -2.95 0.54 -6.69
C LEU A 22 -2.46 -0.90 -6.81
N TYR A 23 -1.20 -1.11 -6.44
CA TYR A 23 -0.62 -2.42 -6.20
C TYR A 23 -0.49 -2.65 -4.70
N VAL A 24 -1.13 -3.71 -4.20
CA VAL A 24 -1.02 -4.14 -2.79
C VAL A 24 -0.01 -5.27 -2.69
N PHE A 25 1.07 -5.03 -1.98
CA PHE A 25 2.10 -5.99 -1.64
C PHE A 25 1.85 -6.52 -0.23
N GLN A 26 1.95 -7.83 -0.07
CA GLN A 26 1.89 -8.48 1.23
C GLN A 26 3.20 -9.24 1.46
N SER A 27 3.89 -8.90 2.55
CA SER A 27 4.97 -9.72 3.09
C SER A 27 4.44 -10.50 4.27
N ARG A 28 4.64 -11.82 4.29
CA ARG A 28 4.18 -12.69 5.39
C ARG A 28 5.26 -13.70 5.72
N TYR A 29 5.49 -13.93 7.00
CA TYR A 29 6.30 -15.08 7.43
C TYR A 29 5.45 -16.35 7.34
N PRO A 30 5.77 -17.29 6.45
CA PRO A 30 4.95 -18.49 6.32
C PRO A 30 5.22 -19.43 7.51
N ALA A 31 4.17 -19.81 8.23
CA ALA A 31 4.26 -20.80 9.31
C ALA A 31 4.74 -22.20 8.84
N SER A 32 4.68 -22.46 7.53
CA SER A 32 5.23 -23.68 6.90
C SER A 32 5.44 -23.51 5.39
N LEU A 33 6.23 -24.40 4.78
CA LEU A 33 6.38 -24.50 3.32
C LEU A 33 5.06 -24.81 2.57
N ARG A 34 4.08 -25.41 3.25
CA ARG A 34 2.75 -25.62 2.67
C ARG A 34 1.96 -24.32 2.67
N ALA A 35 2.07 -23.52 3.75
CA ALA A 35 1.42 -22.23 3.87
C ALA A 35 1.94 -21.21 2.84
N SER A 36 3.23 -21.25 2.49
CA SER A 36 3.80 -20.38 1.44
C SER A 36 3.30 -20.67 0.02
N ARG A 37 2.66 -21.83 -0.20
CA ARG A 37 2.09 -22.25 -1.50
C ARG A 37 0.59 -21.98 -1.60
N LEU A 38 -0.07 -21.59 -0.52
CA LEU A 38 -1.47 -21.22 -0.55
C LEU A 38 -1.63 -19.88 -1.29
N ARG A 39 -2.75 -19.73 -2.00
CA ARG A 39 -3.09 -18.43 -2.58
C ARG A 39 -3.31 -17.45 -1.44
N GLN A 40 -2.57 -16.35 -1.48
CA GLN A 40 -2.66 -15.31 -0.49
C GLN A 40 -3.84 -14.39 -0.80
N SER A 41 -4.42 -13.81 0.25
CA SER A 41 -5.47 -12.82 0.15
C SER A 41 -5.28 -11.74 1.20
N VAL A 42 -5.83 -10.57 0.91
CA VAL A 42 -5.88 -9.43 1.81
C VAL A 42 -7.23 -8.75 1.64
N ALA A 43 -7.88 -8.35 2.74
CA ALA A 43 -9.21 -7.73 2.74
C ALA A 43 -10.25 -8.53 1.91
N GLY A 44 -10.21 -9.86 2.00
CA GLY A 44 -11.08 -10.77 1.25
C GLY A 44 -10.80 -10.88 -0.26
N ARG A 45 -9.77 -10.19 -0.78
CA ARG A 45 -9.38 -10.23 -2.19
C ARG A 45 -8.13 -11.09 -2.39
N GLN A 46 -8.15 -11.97 -3.38
CA GLN A 46 -7.03 -12.86 -3.70
C GLN A 46 -5.90 -12.07 -4.39
N LEU A 47 -4.67 -12.17 -3.87
CA LEU A 47 -3.49 -11.63 -4.54
C LEU A 47 -3.28 -12.39 -5.85
N ARG A 48 -2.99 -11.66 -6.93
CA ARG A 48 -2.71 -12.23 -8.25
C ARG A 48 -1.27 -11.88 -8.63
N GLU A 49 -0.68 -12.70 -9.47
CA GLU A 49 0.58 -12.34 -10.11
C GLU A 49 0.26 -11.33 -11.21
N LYS A 50 0.94 -10.18 -11.22
CA LYS A 50 0.78 -9.19 -12.28
C LYS A 50 2.12 -8.60 -12.68
N HIS A 51 2.31 -8.48 -13.98
CA HIS A 51 3.48 -7.87 -14.57
C HIS A 51 3.16 -6.40 -14.81
N ALA A 52 3.97 -5.49 -14.26
CA ALA A 52 3.81 -4.06 -14.46
C ALA A 52 5.07 -3.48 -15.10
N LEU A 53 4.89 -2.73 -16.18
CA LEU A 53 5.94 -1.90 -16.75
C LEU A 53 5.85 -0.54 -16.09
N LEU A 54 6.84 -0.18 -15.27
CA LEU A 54 6.90 1.14 -14.65
C LEU A 54 7.65 2.09 -15.60
N PRO A 55 7.16 3.33 -15.80
CA PRO A 55 7.86 4.29 -16.64
C PRO A 55 9.20 4.66 -15.99
N VAL A 56 10.29 4.29 -16.67
CA VAL A 56 11.63 4.78 -16.34
C VAL A 56 11.68 6.26 -16.72
N SER A 57 12.28 7.09 -15.86
CA SER A 57 12.45 8.53 -16.11
C SER A 57 12.98 8.80 -17.52
N GLU A 58 12.52 9.87 -18.19
CA GLU A 58 13.12 10.30 -19.47
C GLU A 58 14.63 10.47 -19.28
N GLY A 59 15.42 9.61 -19.93
CA GLY A 59 16.89 9.57 -19.83
C GLY A 59 17.46 8.28 -19.23
N ALA A 60 16.65 7.40 -18.65
CA ALA A 60 17.08 6.05 -18.30
C ALA A 60 16.91 5.11 -19.50
N ILE A 61 17.98 4.41 -19.86
CA ILE A 61 17.95 3.38 -20.91
C ILE A 61 17.08 2.24 -20.37
N ALA A 62 15.93 1.98 -21.00
CA ALA A 62 15.14 0.79 -20.71
C ALA A 62 15.97 -0.44 -21.11
N LEU A 63 16.42 -1.22 -20.12
CA LEU A 63 17.03 -2.54 -20.30
C LEU A 63 15.95 -3.62 -20.09
N ASP A 64 16.11 -4.81 -20.68
CA ASP A 64 15.19 -5.95 -20.46
C ASP A 64 15.04 -6.31 -18.96
N ASP A 65 16.01 -5.92 -18.13
CA ASP A 65 16.04 -6.11 -16.68
C ASP A 65 15.19 -5.09 -15.89
N ASP A 66 14.62 -4.08 -16.54
CA ASP A 66 13.72 -3.09 -15.90
C ASP A 66 12.28 -3.62 -15.71
N MET A 67 12.06 -4.91 -15.99
CA MET A 67 10.81 -5.60 -15.70
C MET A 67 10.79 -6.10 -14.25
N LEU A 68 10.06 -5.40 -13.37
CA LEU A 68 9.80 -5.90 -12.02
C LEU A 68 8.68 -6.96 -12.05
N LEU A 69 9.01 -8.21 -11.74
CA LEU A 69 8.00 -9.26 -11.49
C LEU A 69 7.41 -9.06 -10.09
N VAL A 70 6.13 -8.68 -10.06
CA VAL A 70 5.44 -8.37 -8.82
C VAL A 70 4.30 -9.37 -8.59
N ARG A 71 4.26 -9.96 -7.40
CA ARG A 71 3.04 -10.58 -6.88
C ARG A 71 2.32 -9.55 -6.02
N ALA A 72 1.35 -8.88 -6.63
CA ALA A 72 0.53 -7.87 -5.94
C ALA A 72 -0.91 -7.98 -6.39
N LEU A 73 -1.84 -7.69 -5.48
CA LEU A 73 -3.20 -7.40 -5.89
C LEU A 73 -3.18 -6.04 -6.59
N GLU A 74 -3.42 -6.05 -7.90
CA GLU A 74 -3.90 -4.85 -8.56
C GLU A 74 -5.35 -4.61 -8.12
N THR A 75 -5.60 -3.43 -7.60
CA THR A 75 -6.93 -2.99 -7.19
C THR A 75 -7.12 -1.55 -7.60
N THR A 76 -8.38 -1.15 -7.75
CA THR A 76 -8.77 0.25 -7.79
C THR A 76 -8.96 0.73 -6.35
N TRP A 77 -8.58 1.97 -6.07
CA TRP A 77 -8.87 2.62 -4.79
C TRP A 77 -10.39 2.79 -4.60
N GLU A 78 -10.93 2.14 -3.57
CA GLU A 78 -12.31 2.27 -3.11
C GLU A 78 -12.30 2.37 -1.57
N PRO A 79 -13.11 3.25 -0.94
CA PRO A 79 -13.06 3.46 0.52
C PRO A 79 -13.34 2.22 1.36
N ASP A 80 -14.26 1.35 0.93
CA ASP A 80 -14.67 0.14 1.66
C ASP A 80 -13.57 -0.93 1.72
N PHE A 81 -12.74 -1.02 0.67
CA PHE A 81 -11.59 -1.89 0.62
C PHE A 81 -10.52 -1.49 1.65
N PHE A 82 -10.32 -0.19 1.82
CA PHE A 82 -9.32 0.31 2.75
C PHE A 82 -9.72 0.07 4.21
N ASP A 83 -11.00 0.26 4.54
CA ASP A 83 -11.46 0.00 5.90
C ASP A 83 -11.22 -1.46 6.31
N ARG A 84 -11.58 -2.40 5.43
CA ARG A 84 -11.29 -3.83 5.59
C ARG A 84 -9.78 -4.11 5.70
N LEU A 85 -8.97 -3.45 4.89
CA LEU A 85 -7.51 -3.61 4.91
C LEU A 85 -6.90 -3.16 6.23
N VAL A 86 -7.35 -2.03 6.77
CA VAL A 86 -6.87 -1.51 8.05
C VAL A 86 -7.36 -2.38 9.21
N GLU A 87 -8.57 -2.93 9.13
CA GLU A 87 -9.05 -3.92 10.10
C GLU A 87 -8.18 -5.18 10.09
N ASP A 88 -7.85 -5.72 8.91
CA ASP A 88 -6.95 -6.86 8.78
C ASP A 88 -5.56 -6.54 9.37
N VAL A 89 -4.98 -5.38 9.04
CA VAL A 89 -3.68 -4.92 9.57
C VAL A 89 -3.69 -4.74 11.10
N ALA A 90 -4.80 -4.25 11.65
CA ALA A 90 -4.95 -4.05 13.10
C ALA A 90 -5.20 -5.35 13.87
N THR A 91 -5.59 -6.43 13.20
CA THR A 91 -5.97 -7.70 13.84
C THR A 91 -5.03 -8.86 13.53
N GLU A 92 -4.26 -8.79 12.45
CA GLU A 92 -3.29 -9.80 12.05
C GLU A 92 -1.84 -9.29 12.21
N GLU A 93 -1.13 -9.81 13.20
CA GLU A 93 0.26 -9.42 13.50
C GLU A 93 1.30 -9.97 12.48
N ASP A 94 0.91 -10.91 11.62
CA ASP A 94 1.85 -11.75 10.87
C ASP A 94 2.15 -11.30 9.44
N HIS A 95 1.54 -10.22 8.95
CA HIS A 95 1.79 -9.75 7.58
C HIS A 95 1.89 -8.23 7.46
N LEU A 96 2.90 -7.79 6.69
CA LEU A 96 3.15 -6.39 6.36
C LEU A 96 2.51 -6.06 5.02
N ILE A 97 1.82 -4.92 4.94
CA ILE A 97 1.19 -4.43 3.72
C ILE A 97 1.91 -3.19 3.20
N ALA A 98 2.10 -3.10 1.88
CA ALA A 98 2.45 -1.86 1.21
C ALA A 98 1.48 -1.60 0.04
N LEU A 99 0.93 -0.40 -0.02
CA LEU A 99 0.11 0.11 -1.10
C LEU A 99 0.98 1.03 -1.96
N VAL A 100 1.10 0.72 -3.25
CA VAL A 100 1.88 1.52 -4.21
C VAL A 100 0.98 2.04 -5.30
N ALA A 101 1.00 3.34 -5.50
CA ALA A 101 0.26 4.03 -6.56
C ALA A 101 1.22 4.42 -7.69
N PRO A 102 1.20 3.76 -8.87
CA PRO A 102 2.16 4.03 -9.94
C PRO A 102 2.06 5.44 -10.53
N ALA A 103 0.84 5.99 -10.62
CA ALA A 103 0.61 7.28 -11.24
C ALA A 103 1.14 8.43 -10.37
N SER A 104 0.78 8.43 -9.08
CA SER A 104 1.25 9.43 -8.10
C SER A 104 2.63 9.10 -7.50
N LYS A 105 3.12 7.87 -7.68
CA LYS A 105 4.35 7.30 -7.08
C LYS A 105 4.34 7.32 -5.54
N ASN A 106 3.15 7.42 -4.94
CA ASN A 106 2.98 7.40 -3.50
C ASN A 106 2.99 5.96 -2.96
N ILE A 107 3.53 5.79 -1.76
CA ILE A 107 3.57 4.51 -1.05
C ILE A 107 3.03 4.71 0.36
N LEU A 108 2.15 3.81 0.78
CA LEU A 108 1.61 3.74 2.14
C LEU A 108 1.81 2.35 2.70
N CYS A 109 2.48 2.24 3.84
CA CYS A 109 2.68 0.99 4.57
C CYS A 109 1.96 1.06 5.91
N PRO A 110 0.67 0.65 6.00
CA PRO A 110 -0.06 0.65 7.26
C PRO A 110 0.41 -0.48 8.19
N TYR A 111 0.41 -0.25 9.49
CA TYR A 111 0.69 -1.25 10.52
C TYR A 111 -0.06 -0.93 11.82
N ASP A 112 -0.14 -1.88 12.76
CA ASP A 112 -0.77 -1.60 14.06
C ASP A 112 -0.01 -0.49 14.81
N GLY A 113 -0.72 0.60 15.11
CA GLY A 113 -0.16 1.78 15.75
C GLY A 113 0.30 2.91 14.81
N GLY A 114 0.31 2.73 13.48
CA GLY A 114 0.73 3.81 12.58
C GLY A 114 0.88 3.42 11.11
N MET A 115 1.64 4.22 10.38
CA MET A 115 1.91 3.97 8.97
C MET A 115 3.20 4.67 8.55
N ASP A 116 3.94 4.05 7.64
CA ASP A 116 5.01 4.73 6.90
C ASP A 116 4.44 5.29 5.61
N VAL A 117 4.76 6.55 5.33
CA VAL A 117 4.26 7.27 4.16
C VAL A 117 5.43 7.80 3.34
N PHE A 118 5.47 7.43 2.06
CA PHE A 118 6.42 7.96 1.09
C PHE A 118 5.64 8.70 0.02
N VAL A 119 5.83 10.01 -0.05
CA VAL A 119 5.06 10.89 -0.94
C VAL A 119 5.96 11.45 -2.00
N HIS A 120 5.52 11.35 -3.25
CA HIS A 120 6.18 11.97 -4.40
C HIS A 120 5.29 13.03 -5.07
N SER A 121 3.97 12.91 -4.93
CA SER A 121 3.02 13.86 -5.52
C SER A 121 3.01 15.24 -4.85
N MET A 122 3.56 15.38 -3.64
CA MET A 122 3.65 16.63 -2.89
C MET A 122 4.85 16.63 -1.93
N PRO A 123 5.30 17.82 -1.45
CA PRO A 123 6.32 17.90 -0.41
C PRO A 123 5.87 17.23 0.89
N PRO A 124 6.71 16.42 1.57
CA PRO A 124 6.36 15.80 2.85
C PRO A 124 5.94 16.79 3.94
N SER A 125 6.47 18.03 3.90
CA SER A 125 6.10 19.10 4.83
C SER A 125 4.64 19.52 4.71
N ALA A 126 4.02 19.43 3.54
CA ALA A 126 2.60 19.74 3.35
C ALA A 126 1.72 18.71 4.06
N LEU A 127 2.06 17.42 3.94
CA LEU A 127 1.38 16.34 4.63
C LEU A 127 1.52 16.49 6.15
N ASN A 128 2.74 16.76 6.63
CA ASN A 128 3.02 16.98 8.05
C ASN A 128 2.23 18.15 8.64
N LEU A 129 2.11 19.26 7.90
CA LEU A 129 1.33 20.41 8.34
C LEU A 129 -0.15 20.07 8.46
N ARG A 130 -0.69 19.34 7.48
CA ARG A 130 -2.11 18.96 7.44
C ARG A 130 -2.50 18.02 8.57
N PHE A 131 -1.64 17.07 8.91
CA PHE A 131 -1.89 16.07 9.94
C PHE A 131 -1.08 16.31 11.24
N ALA A 132 -0.62 17.54 11.47
CA ALA A 132 0.24 17.89 12.61
C ALA A 132 -0.35 17.49 13.97
N ASN A 133 -1.68 17.52 14.10
CA ASN A 133 -2.39 17.16 15.34
C ASN A 133 -2.33 15.66 15.70
N TRP A 134 -1.85 14.81 14.78
CA TRP A 134 -1.74 13.36 14.99
C TRP A 134 -0.30 12.89 15.19
N MET A 135 0.68 13.75 14.93
CA MET A 135 2.09 13.46 15.10
C MET A 135 2.44 13.52 16.60
N PRO A 136 3.21 12.55 17.14
CA PRO A 136 3.78 12.68 18.47
C PRO A 136 4.67 13.93 18.53
N ARG A 137 4.57 14.67 19.64
CA ARG A 137 5.42 15.85 19.90
C ARG A 137 6.80 15.44 20.37
#